data_AF-E1QR81-F1
#
_entry.id   AF-E1QR81-F1
#
_cell.length_a   1.000
_cell.length_b   1.000
_cell.length_c   1.000
_cell.angle_alpha   90.00
_cell.angle_beta   90.00
_cell.angle_gamma   90.00
#
_symmetry.space_group_name_H-M   'P 1'
#
loop_
_entity.id
_entity.type
_entity.pdbx_description
1 polymer ?
#
loop_
_entity_poly.entity_id
_entity_poly.type
_entity_poly.pdbx_seq_one_letter_code
_entity_poly.pdbx_strand_id
1 'polypeptide(L)'
;MLINVLRSMGFRRSDDGDYWFKDYGNNVMLKVASQGLNEVEIELDMPMPTGINLQSLSNPEEVIKSIINSPITKDILQSLLHALSDLMSLRMIISMIN
;
A
#
# COMPACT_ATOMS: atom_id res chain seq x y z
N MET A 1 -16.09 1.17 -10.59
CA MET A 1 -15.12 2.28 -10.74
C MET A 1 -13.75 1.92 -10.17
N LEU A 2 -13.67 1.46 -8.91
CA LEU A 2 -12.42 1.05 -8.24
C LEU A 2 -11.57 0.03 -9.03
N ILE A 3 -12.17 -1.00 -9.63
CA ILE A 3 -11.45 -2.00 -10.44
C ILE A 3 -10.66 -1.38 -11.60
N ASN A 4 -11.22 -0.36 -12.26
CA ASN A 4 -10.54 0.29 -13.38
C ASN A 4 -9.39 1.16 -12.89
N VAL A 5 -9.57 1.83 -11.73
CA VAL A 5 -8.49 2.55 -11.05
C VAL A 5 -7.34 1.61 -10.71
N LEU A 6 -7.63 0.49 -10.05
CA LEU A 6 -6.63 -0.50 -9.65
C LEU A 6 -5.83 -1.02 -10.85
N ARG A 7 -6.51 -1.40 -11.94
CA ARG A 7 -5.83 -1.78 -13.19
C ARG A 7 -4.96 -0.67 -13.76
N SER A 8 -5.45 0.57 -13.79
CA SER A 8 -4.70 1.72 -14.32
C SER A 8 -3.46 2.04 -13.48
N MET A 9 -3.51 1.77 -12.18
CA MET A 9 -2.38 1.90 -11.26
C MET A 9 -1.43 0.69 -11.30
N GLY A 10 -1.74 -0.34 -12.10
CA GLY A 10 -0.91 -1.52 -12.29
C GLY A 10 -1.12 -2.64 -11.26
N PHE A 11 -2.23 -2.62 -10.52
CA PHE A 11 -2.59 -3.74 -9.65
C PHE A 11 -3.04 -4.93 -10.50
N ARG A 12 -2.65 -6.12 -10.05
CA ARG A 12 -3.07 -7.41 -10.59
C ARG A 12 -4.10 -8.03 -9.65
N ARG A 13 -5.05 -8.76 -10.21
CA ARG A 13 -5.99 -9.54 -9.40
C ARG A 13 -5.28 -10.81 -8.91
N SER A 14 -5.52 -11.22 -7.67
CA SER A 14 -5.06 -12.50 -7.15
C SER A 14 -5.71 -13.67 -7.90
N ASP A 15 -5.06 -14.84 -7.88
CA ASP A 15 -5.52 -16.03 -8.60
C ASP A 15 -6.83 -16.59 -8.03
N ASP A 16 -7.02 -16.48 -6.71
CA ASP A 16 -8.28 -16.77 -6.01
C ASP A 16 -9.38 -15.73 -6.29
N GLY A 17 -8.99 -14.55 -6.79
CA GLY A 17 -9.89 -13.46 -7.14
C GLY A 17 -10.32 -12.59 -5.96
N ASP A 18 -9.80 -12.84 -4.76
CA ASP A 18 -10.23 -12.24 -3.49
C ASP A 18 -9.66 -10.82 -3.27
N TYR A 19 -8.49 -10.51 -3.83
CA TYR A 19 -7.86 -9.20 -3.68
C TYR A 19 -7.14 -8.73 -4.94
N TRP A 20 -6.76 -7.46 -4.93
CA TRP A 20 -5.87 -6.86 -5.91
C TRP A 20 -4.54 -6.57 -5.24
N PHE A 21 -3.43 -6.78 -5.93
CA PHE A 21 -2.12 -6.54 -5.37
C PHE A 21 -1.18 -5.87 -6.36
N LYS A 22 -0.21 -5.13 -5.81
CA LYS A 22 0.92 -4.57 -6.56
C LYS A 22 2.19 -4.83 -5.77
N ASP A 23 3.12 -5.53 -6.41
CA ASP A 23 4.44 -5.86 -5.89
C ASP A 23 5.44 -4.78 -6.32
N TYR A 24 6.16 -4.21 -5.36
CA TYR A 24 7.16 -3.17 -5.55
C TYR A 24 8.60 -3.70 -5.44
N GLY A 25 8.76 -5.03 -5.31
CA GLY A 25 10.03 -5.69 -5.04
C GLY A 25 10.43 -5.60 -3.58
N ASN A 26 11.50 -6.31 -3.23
CA ASN A 26 12.07 -6.32 -1.87
C ASN A 26 11.06 -6.69 -0.77
N ASN A 27 10.14 -7.62 -1.09
CA ASN A 27 9.03 -8.05 -0.24
C ASN A 27 8.04 -6.94 0.15
N VAL A 28 8.02 -5.81 -0.58
CA VAL A 28 7.05 -4.73 -0.37
C VAL A 28 5.88 -4.90 -1.34
N MET A 29 4.68 -5.03 -0.82
CA MET A 29 3.47 -5.24 -1.60
C MET A 29 2.27 -4.51 -1.00
N LEU A 30 1.45 -3.92 -1.84
CA LEU A 30 0.12 -3.45 -1.44
C LEU A 30 -0.92 -4.49 -1.83
N LYS A 31 -1.84 -4.78 -0.92
CA LYS A 31 -3.06 -5.56 -1.17
C LYS A 31 -4.28 -4.69 -0.96
N VAL A 32 -5.29 -4.85 -1.81
CA VAL A 32 -6.56 -4.14 -1.78
C VAL A 32 -7.67 -5.17 -1.86
N ALA A 33 -8.42 -5.34 -0.78
CA ALA A 33 -9.56 -6.23 -0.70
C ALA A 33 -10.86 -5.43 -0.51
N SER A 34 -11.98 -5.97 -0.99
CA SER A 34 -13.31 -5.41 -0.76
C SER A 34 -14.03 -6.28 0.26
N GLN A 35 -14.19 -5.82 1.50
CA GLN A 35 -14.86 -6.59 2.56
C GLN A 35 -16.39 -6.43 2.56
N GLY A 36 -16.94 -5.66 1.62
CA GLY A 36 -18.37 -5.44 1.47
C GLY A 36 -18.66 -4.39 0.40
N LEU A 37 -19.92 -3.91 0.35
CA LEU A 37 -20.35 -2.93 -0.67
C LEU A 37 -19.59 -1.59 -0.58
N ASN A 38 -19.10 -1.20 0.61
CA ASN A 38 -18.50 0.13 0.84
C ASN A 38 -17.17 0.11 1.61
N GLU A 39 -16.63 -1.06 1.97
CA GLU A 39 -15.40 -1.16 2.76
C GLU A 39 -14.26 -1.72 1.91
N VAL A 40 -13.25 -0.87 1.70
CA VAL A 40 -12.00 -1.23 1.01
C VAL A 40 -10.91 -1.31 2.06
N GLU A 41 -10.35 -2.50 2.22
CA GLU A 41 -9.19 -2.74 3.06
C GLU A 41 -7.93 -2.61 2.19
N ILE A 42 -6.98 -1.78 2.65
CA ILE A 42 -5.67 -1.65 2.00
C ILE A 42 -4.59 -2.02 3.01
N GLU A 43 -3.85 -3.06 2.68
CA GLU A 43 -2.76 -3.59 3.49
C GLU A 43 -1.41 -3.34 2.79
N LEU A 44 -0.43 -2.88 3.54
CA LEU A 44 0.97 -2.82 3.10
C LEU A 44 1.74 -3.96 3.77
N ASP A 45 2.09 -4.95 2.97
CA ASP A 45 2.92 -6.08 3.34
C ASP A 45 4.39 -5.71 3.07
N MET A 46 5.25 -5.79 4.08
CA MET A 46 6.66 -5.46 3.97
C MET A 46 7.48 -6.34 4.91
N PRO A 47 8.75 -6.67 4.58
CA PRO A 47 9.59 -7.43 5.48
C PRO A 47 9.81 -6.56 6.71
N MET A 48 9.16 -6.93 7.82
CA MET A 48 9.12 -6.15 9.05
C MET A 48 10.54 -5.70 9.43
N PRO A 49 10.88 -4.39 9.34
CA PRO A 49 11.90 -3.86 10.20
C PRO A 49 11.22 -3.78 11.55
N THR A 50 11.60 -4.64 12.49
CA THR A 50 11.03 -4.72 13.84
C THR A 50 10.75 -3.32 14.41
N GLY A 51 9.52 -2.80 14.33
CA GLY A 51 9.15 -1.52 14.95
C GLY A 51 8.22 -0.55 14.20
N ILE A 52 7.88 -0.72 12.92
CA ILE A 52 7.01 0.25 12.21
C ILE A 52 5.55 -0.21 12.21
N ASN A 53 4.68 0.49 12.95
CA ASN A 53 3.23 0.27 12.90
C ASN A 53 2.60 1.07 11.76
N LEU A 54 2.19 0.39 10.69
CA LEU A 54 1.65 1.00 9.49
C LEU A 54 0.22 1.55 9.66
N GLN A 55 -0.50 1.14 10.71
CA GLN A 55 -1.84 1.63 10.99
C GLN A 55 -1.85 3.06 11.58
N SER A 56 -0.71 3.55 12.08
CA SER A 56 -0.60 4.93 12.56
C SER A 56 -0.25 5.93 11.46
N LEU A 57 0.17 5.45 10.27
CA LEU A 57 0.67 6.27 9.15
C LEU A 57 -0.46 7.07 8.49
N SER A 58 -0.94 8.07 9.21
CA SER A 58 -1.99 9.01 8.78
C SER A 58 -1.39 10.20 8.04
N ASN A 59 -0.09 10.43 8.21
CA ASN A 59 0.64 11.53 7.57
C ASN A 59 1.94 11.04 6.92
N PRO A 60 2.40 11.69 5.83
CA PRO A 60 3.65 11.35 5.14
C PRO A 60 4.91 11.48 6.02
N GLU A 61 4.83 12.25 7.10
CA GLU A 61 5.98 12.61 7.93
C GLU A 61 6.37 11.50 8.90
N GLU A 62 5.40 10.77 9.47
CA GLU A 62 5.59 9.56 10.26
C GLU A 62 6.19 8.44 9.43
N VAL A 63 5.82 8.40 8.14
CA VAL A 63 6.41 7.47 7.19
C VAL A 63 7.90 7.77 7.00
N ILE A 64 8.25 9.03 6.80
CA ILE A 64 9.65 9.46 6.67
C ILE A 64 10.44 9.18 7.96
N LYS A 65 9.86 9.45 9.14
CA LYS A 65 10.52 9.18 10.44
C LYS A 65 10.76 7.70 10.69
N SER A 66 9.82 6.85 10.31
CA SER A 66 9.94 5.40 10.47
C SER A 66 10.95 4.80 9.47
N ILE A 67 11.06 5.41 8.28
CA ILE A 67 12.07 5.11 7.25
C ILE A 67 13.50 5.49 7.69
N ILE A 68 13.71 6.70 8.20
CA ILE A 68 15.05 7.23 8.54
C ILE A 68 15.72 6.44 9.68
N ASN A 69 14.93 5.95 10.63
CA ASN A 69 15.43 5.26 11.82
C ASN A 69 15.59 3.75 11.63
N SER A 70 15.30 3.23 10.44
CA SER A 70 15.29 1.80 10.18
C SER A 70 16.52 1.39 9.35
N PRO A 71 17.11 0.19 9.57
CA PRO A 71 18.29 -0.30 8.85
C PRO A 71 17.95 -0.74 7.41
N ILE A 72 17.17 0.07 6.70
CA ILE A 72 16.60 -0.24 5.40
C ILE A 72 17.61 0.07 4.30
N THR A 73 17.85 -0.88 3.41
CA THR A 73 18.67 -0.64 2.22
C THR A 73 17.98 0.34 1.26
N LYS A 74 18.76 1.07 0.46
CA LYS A 74 18.23 2.04 -0.53
C LYS A 74 17.12 1.44 -1.42
N ASP A 75 17.23 0.17 -1.77
CA ASP A 75 16.28 -0.50 -2.66
C ASP A 75 14.93 -0.75 -1.97
N ILE A 76 14.92 -1.17 -0.70
CA ILE A 76 13.68 -1.30 0.07
C ILE A 76 13.03 0.07 0.29
N LEU A 77 13.84 1.14 0.53
CA LEU A 77 13.31 2.50 0.65
C LEU A 77 12.56 2.98 -0.59
N GLN A 78 13.12 2.68 -1.77
CA GLN A 78 12.48 3.02 -3.03
C GLN A 78 11.16 2.26 -3.22
N SER A 79 11.16 0.95 -2.95
CA SER A 79 9.95 0.13 -2.99
C SER A 79 8.86 0.66 -2.04
N LEU A 80 9.24 1.02 -0.80
CA LEU A 80 8.33 1.60 0.17
C LEU A 80 7.76 2.93 -0.31
N LEU A 81 8.60 3.86 -0.79
CA LEU A 81 8.13 5.17 -1.25
C LEU A 81 7.09 5.04 -2.36
N HIS A 82 7.30 4.14 -3.33
CA HIS A 82 6.33 3.86 -4.37
C HIS A 82 5.03 3.28 -3.80
N ALA A 83 5.12 2.31 -2.89
CA ALA A 83 3.96 1.71 -2.24
C ALA A 83 3.15 2.74 -1.45
N LEU A 84 3.81 3.64 -0.73
CA LEU A 84 3.16 4.67 0.09
C LEU A 84 2.50 5.75 -0.77
N SER A 85 3.14 6.13 -1.89
CA SER A 85 2.56 7.04 -2.87
C SER A 85 1.24 6.48 -3.45
N ASP A 86 1.25 5.21 -3.85
CA ASP A 86 0.06 4.54 -4.37
C ASP A 86 -1.00 4.32 -3.29
N LEU A 87 -0.61 4.01 -2.06
CA LEU A 87 -1.52 3.93 -0.91
C LEU A 87 -2.26 5.24 -0.68
N MET A 88 -1.54 6.38 -0.64
CA MET A 88 -2.16 7.69 -0.45
C MET A 88 -3.09 8.05 -1.61
N SER A 89 -2.66 7.77 -2.84
CA SER A 89 -3.47 7.99 -4.04
C SER A 89 -4.76 7.16 -4.00
N LEU A 90 -4.68 5.88 -3.62
CA LEU A 90 -5.85 5.02 -3.46
C LEU A 90 -6.80 5.54 -2.38
N ARG A 91 -6.29 5.93 -1.21
CA ARG A 91 -7.11 6.50 -0.14
C ARG A 91 -7.85 7.76 -0.59
N MET A 92 -7.16 8.66 -1.28
CA MET A 92 -7.77 9.87 -1.83
C MET A 92 -8.84 9.53 -2.86
N ILE A 93 -8.53 8.65 -3.81
CA ILE A 93 -9.49 8.25 -4.85
C ILE A 93 -10.72 7.62 -4.20
N ILE A 94 -10.56 6.64 -3.30
CA ILE A 94 -11.67 5.97 -2.61
C ILE A 94 -12.53 6.99 -1.83
N SER A 95 -11.92 7.97 -1.16
CA SER A 95 -12.66 9.02 -0.46
C SER A 95 -13.50 9.92 -1.37
N MET A 96 -13.22 9.93 -2.68
CA MET A 96 -14.01 10.67 -3.67
C MET A 96 -15.10 9.83 -4.34
N ILE A 97 -15.06 8.49 -4.22
CA ILE A 97 -16.07 7.59 -4.82
C ILE A 97 -17.09 7.07 -3.80
N ASN A 98 -16.73 7.08 -2.52
CA ASN A 98 -17.66 6.86 -1.39
C ASN A 98 -18.42 8.16 -1.06
#